data_AF-A0A971BKP1-F1
#
_entry.id   AF-A0A971BKP1-F1
#
_cell.length_a   1.000
_cell.length_b   1.000
_cell.length_c   1.000
_cell.angle_alpha   90.00
_cell.angle_beta   90.00
_cell.angle_gamma   90.00
#
_symmetry.space_group_name_H-M   'P 1'
#
loop_
_entity.id
_entity.type
_entity.pdbx_description
1 polymer ?
#
loop_
_entity_poly.entity_id
_entity_poly.type
_entity_poly.pdbx_seq_one_letter_code
_entity_poly.pdbx_strand_id
1 'polypeptide(L)'
;MKRITKLSIILLCMMVVSSLFVVNTYAKWKPEREAAQTVDIPGIGWNPSESYIVFAGLNSANSIVTSSDDFSDIINFAVVGYTGTVAELVIPDEITVTYEEEEVTGRVLQILAGGTEGFYFEDGEEYTGSYEEVDLKNNQFITYLYVPSSVSYIGNSVFMGCVNLEELELEESDIAINMGDYAFSDCISLSTVSTNGREISGVSEYIFYNTPYLE
;
A
#
# COMPACT_ATOMS: atom_id res chain seq x y z
N MET A 1 18.17 -31.36 -9.41
CA MET A 1 19.01 -30.33 -8.77
C MET A 1 20.12 -29.93 -9.73
N LYS A 2 19.98 -28.78 -10.40
CA LYS A 2 21.02 -28.23 -11.28
C LYS A 2 21.31 -26.80 -10.85
N ARG A 3 22.54 -26.58 -10.38
CA ARG A 3 23.24 -25.29 -10.41
C ARG A 3 23.52 -24.91 -11.86
N ILE A 4 23.42 -23.62 -12.18
CA ILE A 4 24.09 -23.01 -13.33
C ILE A 4 24.90 -21.82 -12.82
N THR A 5 26.12 -21.71 -13.33
CA THR A 5 27.21 -20.82 -12.89
C THR A 5 27.45 -19.72 -13.94
N LYS A 6 27.48 -18.46 -13.51
CA LYS A 6 28.30 -17.30 -13.93
C LYS A 6 28.83 -17.19 -15.38
N LEU A 7 28.53 -16.07 -16.07
CA LEU A 7 29.38 -15.25 -16.99
C LEU A 7 28.46 -14.20 -17.67
N SER A 8 28.78 -12.94 -17.99
CA SER A 8 29.77 -11.88 -17.67
C SER A 8 29.45 -10.71 -18.65
N ILE A 9 30.04 -9.53 -18.44
CA ILE A 9 29.99 -8.28 -19.26
C ILE A 9 28.84 -7.38 -18.73
N ILE A 10 29.09 -6.31 -17.98
CA ILE A 10 29.86 -5.13 -18.36
C ILE A 10 30.70 -4.62 -17.17
N LEU A 11 32.01 -4.69 -17.31
CA LEU A 11 32.96 -3.82 -16.63
C LEU A 11 33.35 -2.76 -17.66
N LEU A 12 32.92 -1.51 -17.51
CA LEU A 12 33.60 -0.38 -18.14
C LEU A 12 33.48 0.87 -17.25
N CYS A 13 34.60 1.18 -16.61
CA CYS A 13 35.13 2.51 -16.31
C CYS A 13 34.16 3.69 -16.17
N MET A 14 34.13 4.29 -14.97
CA MET A 14 34.64 5.65 -14.66
C MET A 14 34.30 5.95 -13.18
N MET A 15 35.24 5.76 -12.25
CA MET A 15 35.96 6.85 -11.57
C MET A 15 35.08 8.06 -11.15
N VAL A 16 34.88 8.14 -9.83
CA VAL A 16 34.80 9.37 -9.01
C VAL A 16 33.72 10.39 -9.41
N VAL A 17 32.57 10.33 -8.74
CA VAL A 17 32.00 11.55 -8.15
C VAL A 17 31.42 11.21 -6.78
N SER A 18 31.90 11.95 -5.80
CA SER A 18 31.40 12.03 -4.44
C SER A 18 30.00 12.64 -4.41
N SER A 19 29.01 11.82 -4.10
CA SER A 19 27.81 12.24 -3.37
C SER A 19 27.23 10.98 -2.75
N LEU A 20 27.02 10.99 -1.44
CA LEU A 20 26.16 10.01 -0.79
C LEU A 20 24.79 10.13 -1.50
N PHE A 21 24.46 9.16 -2.35
CA PHE A 21 23.09 9.00 -2.81
C PHE A 21 22.38 8.27 -1.67
N VAL A 22 21.56 9.01 -0.94
CA VAL A 22 20.56 8.41 -0.05
C VAL A 22 19.50 7.87 -0.99
N VAL A 23 19.57 6.57 -1.24
CA VAL A 23 18.62 5.85 -2.06
C VAL A 23 17.40 5.60 -1.20
N ASN A 24 16.28 5.93 -1.78
CA ASN A 24 15.05 6.08 -1.07
C ASN A 24 14.05 5.36 -1.97
N THR A 25 13.43 4.28 -1.49
CA THR A 25 12.73 3.30 -2.34
C THR A 25 11.33 2.88 -1.90
N TYR A 26 10.31 3.11 -2.73
CA TYR A 26 8.95 2.59 -2.51
C TYR A 26 8.79 1.14 -2.98
N ALA A 27 8.02 0.37 -2.23
CA ALA A 27 7.60 -0.98 -2.54
C ALA A 27 6.26 -0.93 -3.33
N LYS A 28 6.20 -1.55 -4.53
CA LYS A 28 5.00 -1.64 -5.38
C LYS A 28 4.47 -3.06 -5.53
N TRP A 29 3.18 -3.26 -5.28
CA TRP A 29 2.53 -4.56 -5.46
C TRP A 29 1.43 -4.51 -6.52
N LYS A 30 1.29 -5.57 -7.31
CA LYS A 30 0.26 -5.68 -8.34
C LYS A 30 -1.01 -6.32 -7.76
N PRO A 31 -2.18 -5.69 -7.93
CA PRO A 31 -3.46 -6.31 -7.58
C PRO A 31 -3.76 -7.55 -8.41
N GLU A 32 -3.34 -8.71 -7.90
CA GLU A 32 -3.68 -10.05 -8.39
C GLU A 32 -3.99 -10.97 -7.20
N ARG A 33 -4.75 -12.05 -7.43
CA ARG A 33 -5.32 -12.92 -6.38
C ARG A 33 -4.30 -13.86 -5.69
N GLU A 34 -2.99 -13.63 -5.80
CA GLU A 34 -1.97 -14.51 -5.21
C GLU A 34 -1.49 -14.01 -3.85
N ALA A 35 -1.53 -14.89 -2.85
CA ALA A 35 -1.36 -14.58 -1.42
C ALA A 35 0.09 -14.24 -0.98
N ALA A 36 1.05 -14.27 -1.90
CA ALA A 36 2.43 -13.85 -1.65
C ALA A 36 3.02 -13.41 -2.98
N GLN A 37 3.16 -12.09 -3.18
CA GLN A 37 3.96 -11.59 -4.29
C GLN A 37 5.16 -10.84 -3.72
N THR A 38 6.33 -11.10 -4.30
CA THR A 38 7.51 -10.29 -4.09
C THR A 38 7.27 -8.92 -4.66
N VAL A 39 7.47 -7.91 -3.82
CA VAL A 39 7.44 -6.52 -4.21
C VAL A 39 8.87 -6.10 -4.55
N ASP A 40 9.10 -5.90 -5.84
CA ASP A 40 10.33 -5.26 -6.29
C ASP A 40 10.27 -3.77 -5.95
N ILE A 41 11.28 -3.30 -5.23
CA ILE A 41 11.61 -1.89 -5.17
C ILE A 41 12.14 -1.48 -6.56
N PRO A 42 11.45 -0.61 -7.31
CA PRO A 42 11.95 -0.18 -8.61
C PRO A 42 13.14 0.76 -8.44
N GLY A 43 14.23 0.50 -9.15
CA GLY A 43 15.12 1.58 -9.58
C GLY A 43 14.39 2.51 -10.57
N ILE A 44 14.97 3.69 -10.85
CA ILE A 44 14.43 4.78 -11.71
C ILE A 44 13.46 4.25 -12.80
N GLY A 45 12.15 4.46 -12.61
CA GLY A 45 11.14 4.03 -13.57
C GLY A 45 9.73 3.91 -13.00
N TRP A 46 9.02 5.03 -12.87
CA TRP A 46 7.56 4.99 -12.73
C TRP A 46 6.93 4.77 -14.12
N ASN A 47 6.12 3.70 -14.27
CA ASN A 47 5.28 3.52 -15.44
C ASN A 47 3.85 3.97 -15.10
N PRO A 48 3.38 5.13 -15.57
CA PRO A 48 2.01 5.61 -15.34
C PRO A 48 0.93 4.66 -15.86
N SER A 49 1.29 3.72 -16.74
CA SER A 49 0.36 2.82 -17.39
C SER A 49 0.05 1.57 -16.58
N GLU A 50 0.69 1.38 -15.42
CA GLU A 50 0.50 0.22 -14.55
C GLU A 50 -0.10 0.63 -13.19
N SER A 51 -0.89 -0.28 -12.63
CA SER A 51 -1.55 -0.10 -11.33
C SER A 51 -0.69 -0.67 -10.22
N TYR A 52 -0.44 0.12 -9.18
CA TYR A 52 0.39 -0.28 -8.04
C TYR A 52 -0.24 0.12 -6.71
N ILE A 53 -0.13 -0.77 -5.72
CA ILE A 53 -0.30 -0.42 -4.31
C ILE A 53 1.06 0.05 -3.77
N VAL A 54 1.05 1.13 -3.01
CA VAL A 54 2.24 1.71 -2.36
C VAL A 54 2.23 1.37 -0.87
N PHE A 55 3.36 0.84 -0.40
CA PHE A 55 3.52 0.43 1.00
C PHE A 55 4.57 1.26 1.75
N ALA A 56 4.32 1.47 3.04
CA ALA A 56 5.29 1.97 4.00
C ALA A 56 5.65 0.86 5.01
N GLY A 57 6.91 0.81 5.43
CA GLY A 57 7.38 -0.10 6.46
C GLY A 57 6.92 0.31 7.87
N LEU A 58 6.56 -0.68 8.68
CA LEU A 58 6.14 -0.53 10.08
C LEU A 58 7.13 -1.21 11.01
N ASN A 59 7.44 -0.55 12.12
CA ASN A 59 8.24 -1.13 13.20
C ASN A 59 7.39 -1.99 14.16
N SER A 60 8.03 -2.52 15.21
CA SER A 60 7.40 -3.32 16.26
C SER A 60 6.27 -2.61 17.04
N ALA A 61 6.18 -1.29 16.95
CA ALA A 61 5.10 -0.49 17.53
C ALA A 61 4.00 -0.14 16.52
N ASN A 62 4.00 -0.75 15.32
CA ASN A 62 3.12 -0.44 14.19
C ASN A 62 3.15 1.05 13.80
N SER A 63 4.30 1.70 14.00
CA SER A 63 4.54 3.07 13.57
C SER A 63 5.29 3.04 12.25
N ILE A 64 4.94 3.96 11.35
CA ILE A 64 5.68 4.12 10.10
C ILE A 64 7.13 4.45 10.43
N VAL A 65 8.05 3.67 9.86
CA VAL A 65 9.49 3.93 9.92
C VAL A 65 9.76 5.16 9.02
N THR A 66 10.77 6.00 9.31
CA THR A 66 10.99 7.26 8.54
C THR A 66 12.46 7.64 8.25
N SER A 67 13.49 6.86 8.65
CA SER A 67 14.89 7.06 8.19
C SER A 67 15.53 5.88 7.40
N SER A 68 16.22 6.17 6.29
CA SER A 68 16.69 5.17 5.30
C SER A 68 17.59 4.06 5.86
N ASP A 69 18.18 4.29 7.03
CA ASP A 69 19.02 3.33 7.75
C ASP A 69 18.21 2.32 8.59
N ASP A 70 16.90 2.52 8.72
CA ASP A 70 16.00 1.72 9.58
C ASP A 70 15.34 0.54 8.83
N PHE A 71 15.88 0.11 7.68
CA PHE A 71 15.32 -1.04 6.96
C PHE A 71 15.26 -2.30 7.85
N SER A 72 16.22 -2.43 8.77
CA SER A 72 16.25 -3.50 9.78
C SER A 72 15.13 -3.43 10.82
N ASP A 73 14.49 -2.29 10.99
CA ASP A 73 13.40 -2.08 11.96
C ASP A 73 12.03 -2.42 11.37
N ILE A 74 11.95 -2.56 10.04
CA ILE A 74 10.73 -2.92 9.34
C ILE A 74 10.43 -4.40 9.60
N ILE A 75 9.24 -4.66 10.14
CA ILE A 75 8.75 -6.01 10.38
C ILE A 75 7.36 -6.27 9.77
N ASN A 76 6.64 -5.21 9.41
CA ASN A 76 5.30 -5.24 8.84
C ASN A 76 5.12 -4.05 7.89
N PHE A 77 3.95 -3.93 7.27
CA PHE A 77 3.68 -2.91 6.27
C PHE A 77 2.31 -2.25 6.45
N ALA A 78 2.21 -1.03 5.96
CA ALA A 78 0.96 -0.30 5.78
C ALA A 78 0.79 0.03 4.30
N VAL A 79 -0.45 -0.02 3.80
CA VAL A 79 -0.80 0.57 2.51
C VAL A 79 -0.97 2.08 2.73
N VAL A 80 -0.28 2.87 1.91
CA VAL A 80 -0.29 4.34 2.00
C VAL A 80 -0.76 5.03 0.72
N GLY A 81 -1.02 4.24 -0.33
CA GLY A 81 -1.63 4.78 -1.55
C GLY A 81 -1.78 3.76 -2.66
N TYR A 82 -2.39 4.20 -3.75
CA TYR A 82 -2.68 3.40 -4.92
C TYR A 82 -2.70 4.28 -6.17
N THR A 83 -1.94 3.91 -7.20
CA THR A 83 -1.81 4.71 -8.45
C THR A 83 -2.55 4.08 -9.62
N GLY A 84 -3.43 3.13 -9.36
CA GLY A 84 -3.98 2.26 -10.40
C GLY A 84 -5.36 2.64 -10.91
N THR A 85 -5.71 1.99 -12.01
CA THR A 85 -6.99 2.12 -12.71
C THR A 85 -7.73 0.79 -12.79
N VAL A 86 -7.33 -0.23 -12.02
CA VAL A 86 -8.05 -1.50 -12.00
C VAL A 86 -9.33 -1.38 -11.18
N ALA A 87 -10.34 -2.16 -11.55
CA ALA A 87 -11.62 -2.19 -10.87
C ALA A 87 -11.57 -2.98 -9.55
N GLU A 88 -10.72 -4.01 -9.48
CA GLU A 88 -10.58 -4.87 -8.31
C GLU A 88 -9.30 -4.50 -7.56
N LEU A 89 -9.44 -3.97 -6.34
CA LEU A 89 -8.31 -3.75 -5.43
C LEU A 89 -8.32 -4.82 -4.34
N VAL A 90 -7.36 -5.72 -4.41
CA VAL A 90 -7.15 -6.77 -3.39
C VAL A 90 -5.94 -6.39 -2.56
N ILE A 91 -6.11 -6.20 -1.25
CA ILE A 91 -4.96 -5.93 -0.37
C ILE A 91 -4.30 -7.28 0.01
N PRO A 92 -2.97 -7.45 -0.14
CA PRO A 92 -2.31 -8.69 0.25
C PRO A 92 -2.21 -8.82 1.79
N ASP A 93 -2.28 -10.04 2.32
CA ASP A 93 -2.11 -10.32 3.76
C ASP A 93 -0.65 -10.14 4.21
N GLU A 94 0.28 -10.49 3.31
CA GLU A 94 1.73 -10.44 3.52
C GLU A 94 2.42 -9.99 2.23
N ILE A 95 3.50 -9.22 2.37
CA ILE A 95 4.38 -8.88 1.26
C ILE A 95 5.83 -9.14 1.64
N THR A 96 6.64 -9.40 0.62
CA THR A 96 8.09 -9.50 0.73
C THR A 96 8.72 -8.36 -0.05
N VAL A 97 9.50 -7.52 0.62
CA VAL A 97 10.23 -6.40 0.02
C VAL A 97 11.71 -6.73 -0.02
N THR A 98 12.32 -6.59 -1.20
CA THR A 98 13.76 -6.83 -1.40
C THR A 98 14.48 -5.52 -1.70
N TYR A 99 15.56 -5.24 -0.95
CA TYR A 99 16.40 -4.04 -1.11
C TYR A 99 17.87 -4.39 -0.88
N GLU A 100 18.78 -4.00 -1.79
CA GLU A 100 20.24 -4.19 -1.65
C GLU A 100 20.70 -5.55 -1.09
N GLU A 101 20.09 -6.65 -1.57
CA GLU A 101 20.34 -8.05 -1.14
C GLU A 101 19.73 -8.45 0.23
N GLU A 102 19.05 -7.53 0.91
CA GLU A 102 18.21 -7.82 2.09
C GLU A 102 16.76 -8.08 1.68
N GLU A 103 16.08 -8.92 2.45
CA GLU A 103 14.69 -9.29 2.25
C GLU A 103 13.92 -9.15 3.56
N VAL A 104 12.83 -8.39 3.53
CA VAL A 104 11.90 -8.23 4.65
C VAL A 104 10.55 -8.76 4.23
N THR A 105 10.07 -9.79 4.94
CA THR A 105 8.72 -10.32 4.79
C THR A 105 7.89 -9.94 6.01
N GLY A 106 6.69 -9.41 5.79
CA GLY A 106 5.85 -8.87 6.85
C GLY A 106 4.41 -8.70 6.42
N ARG A 107 3.51 -8.66 7.41
CA ARG A 107 2.06 -8.57 7.17
C ARG A 107 1.63 -7.14 6.87
N VAL A 108 0.56 -6.98 6.11
CA VAL A 108 -0.08 -5.68 5.89
C VAL A 108 -1.07 -5.41 7.01
N LEU A 109 -0.70 -4.54 7.95
CA LEU A 109 -1.48 -4.35 9.18
C LEU A 109 -2.45 -3.17 9.13
N GLN A 110 -2.20 -2.21 8.24
CA GLN A 110 -2.90 -0.92 8.23
C GLN A 110 -3.11 -0.41 6.79
N ILE A 111 -4.19 0.34 6.58
CA ILE A 111 -4.41 1.15 5.38
C ILE A 111 -4.55 2.59 5.85
N LEU A 112 -3.65 3.47 5.40
CA LEU A 112 -3.53 4.85 5.85
C LEU A 112 -3.72 5.81 4.67
N ALA A 113 -4.19 7.03 4.96
CA ALA A 113 -4.39 8.05 3.93
C ALA A 113 -3.04 8.56 3.43
N GLY A 114 -2.96 8.90 2.15
CA GLY A 114 -1.80 9.59 1.59
C GLY A 114 -1.51 10.88 2.36
N GLY A 115 -0.24 11.26 2.48
CA GLY A 115 0.19 12.48 3.18
C GLY A 115 0.54 12.33 4.66
N THR A 116 0.45 11.13 5.25
CA THR A 116 1.14 10.85 6.54
C THR A 116 2.64 10.97 6.34
N GLU A 117 3.37 11.56 7.30
CA GLU A 117 4.84 11.74 7.35
C GLU A 117 5.62 10.39 7.42
N GLY A 118 5.20 9.39 6.67
CA GLY A 118 5.96 8.17 6.40
C GLY A 118 6.97 8.41 5.30
N PHE A 119 7.97 7.53 5.16
CA PHE A 119 8.96 7.64 4.09
C PHE A 119 8.39 8.00 2.72
N TYR A 120 8.64 9.25 2.32
CA TYR A 120 8.69 9.62 0.92
C TYR A 120 10.13 9.57 0.52
N PHE A 121 10.33 8.70 -0.44
CA PHE A 121 11.61 8.24 -0.81
C PHE A 121 11.98 9.00 -2.10
N GLU A 122 12.50 10.22 -1.92
CA GLU A 122 13.02 11.05 -3.00
C GLU A 122 14.49 10.73 -3.27
N ASP A 123 14.84 10.45 -4.53
CA ASP A 123 16.21 10.55 -5.03
C ASP A 123 16.27 11.65 -6.10
N GLY A 124 16.96 12.73 -5.77
CA GLY A 124 17.97 13.35 -6.64
C GLY A 124 17.56 14.06 -7.93
N GLU A 125 16.43 13.74 -8.57
CA GLU A 125 15.82 14.52 -9.64
C GLU A 125 14.30 14.52 -9.53
N GLU A 126 13.74 15.71 -9.79
CA GLU A 126 12.35 16.12 -9.67
C GLU A 126 11.32 14.98 -9.88
N TYR A 127 10.69 14.57 -8.80
CA TYR A 127 9.35 14.01 -8.82
C TYR A 127 8.44 15.01 -9.55
N THR A 128 8.08 14.72 -10.80
CA THR A 128 7.20 15.58 -11.61
C THR A 128 5.72 15.28 -11.43
N GLY A 129 5.36 14.25 -10.68
CA GLY A 129 3.98 13.83 -10.52
C GLY A 129 3.45 14.06 -9.13
N SER A 130 3.01 15.26 -8.76
CA SER A 130 2.25 15.65 -7.54
C SER A 130 2.02 14.60 -6.40
N TYR A 131 2.19 15.00 -5.13
CA TYR A 131 1.74 14.21 -3.95
C TYR A 131 0.24 13.82 -4.01
N GLU A 132 -0.50 14.39 -4.97
CA GLU A 132 -1.88 14.08 -5.35
C GLU A 132 -2.01 12.80 -6.23
N GLU A 133 -0.92 12.17 -6.69
CA GLU A 133 -0.96 11.03 -7.62
C GLU A 133 -1.00 9.65 -6.94
N VAL A 134 -0.72 9.58 -5.64
CA VAL A 134 -0.72 8.36 -4.83
C VAL A 134 -1.69 8.57 -3.66
N ASP A 135 -2.98 8.50 -3.95
CA ASP A 135 -4.04 8.64 -2.96
C ASP A 135 -5.09 7.55 -3.15
N LEU A 136 -5.60 7.04 -2.04
CA LEU A 136 -6.74 6.12 -2.04
C LEU A 136 -8.07 6.90 -2.07
N LYS A 137 -8.05 8.16 -1.63
CA LYS A 137 -9.20 9.04 -1.62
C LYS A 137 -9.60 9.42 -3.05
N ASN A 138 -10.90 9.60 -3.26
CA ASN A 138 -11.50 9.99 -4.54
C ASN A 138 -11.15 9.05 -5.70
N ASN A 139 -10.76 7.79 -5.44
CA ASN A 139 -10.44 6.88 -6.53
C ASN A 139 -11.69 6.62 -7.38
N GLN A 140 -11.57 6.86 -8.69
CA GLN A 140 -12.69 6.77 -9.63
C GLN A 140 -12.70 5.43 -10.40
N PHE A 141 -11.85 4.47 -10.06
CA PHE A 141 -11.69 3.23 -10.83
C PHE A 141 -12.08 1.98 -10.04
N ILE A 142 -11.74 1.93 -8.75
CA ILE A 142 -12.01 0.77 -7.92
C ILE A 142 -13.53 0.62 -7.75
N THR A 143 -14.05 -0.55 -8.10
CA THR A 143 -15.43 -0.97 -7.88
C THR A 143 -15.55 -2.02 -6.78
N TYR A 144 -14.47 -2.74 -6.50
CA TYR A 144 -14.41 -3.77 -5.46
C TYR A 144 -13.14 -3.63 -4.63
N LEU A 145 -13.28 -3.72 -3.30
CA LEU A 145 -12.18 -3.71 -2.35
C LEU A 145 -12.21 -4.96 -1.46
N TYR A 146 -11.14 -5.77 -1.51
CA TYR A 146 -10.91 -6.87 -0.57
C TYR A 146 -9.87 -6.49 0.48
N VAL A 147 -10.23 -6.68 1.76
CA VAL A 147 -9.37 -6.39 2.91
C VAL A 147 -9.10 -7.69 3.68
N PRO A 148 -7.82 -8.13 3.79
CA PRO A 148 -7.46 -9.39 4.44
C PRO A 148 -7.55 -9.31 5.96
N SER A 149 -7.47 -10.48 6.59
CA SER A 149 -7.62 -10.63 8.04
C SER A 149 -6.48 -9.98 8.86
N SER A 150 -5.32 -9.70 8.26
CA SER A 150 -4.20 -8.95 8.89
C SER A 150 -4.49 -7.48 9.12
N VAL A 151 -5.24 -6.84 8.22
CA VAL A 151 -5.47 -5.41 8.28
C VAL A 151 -6.35 -5.10 9.47
N SER A 152 -5.77 -4.53 10.52
CA SER A 152 -6.46 -4.22 11.78
C SER A 152 -6.96 -2.78 11.85
N TYR A 153 -6.50 -1.90 10.95
CA TYR A 153 -6.83 -0.49 10.95
C TYR A 153 -6.97 0.08 9.54
N ILE A 154 -8.05 0.82 9.30
CA ILE A 154 -8.25 1.69 8.14
C ILE A 154 -8.36 3.13 8.66
N GLY A 155 -7.48 4.00 8.19
CA GLY A 155 -7.38 5.38 8.63
C GLY A 155 -8.58 6.25 8.27
N ASN A 156 -8.53 7.49 8.75
CA ASN A 156 -9.56 8.49 8.45
C ASN A 156 -9.59 8.83 6.96
N SER A 157 -10.78 8.91 6.36
CA SER A 157 -11.00 9.39 4.99
C SER A 157 -10.24 8.67 3.87
N VAL A 158 -9.69 7.47 4.14
CA VAL A 158 -8.79 6.74 3.21
C VAL A 158 -9.44 6.49 1.86
N PHE A 159 -10.72 6.08 1.82
CA PHE A 159 -11.47 5.83 0.60
C PHE A 159 -12.61 6.85 0.41
N MET A 160 -12.54 8.02 1.05
CA MET A 160 -13.58 9.04 0.93
C MET A 160 -13.74 9.44 -0.56
N GLY A 161 -14.97 9.50 -1.06
CA GLY A 161 -15.27 9.92 -2.43
C GLY A 161 -14.91 8.90 -3.50
N CYS A 162 -14.66 7.63 -3.14
CA CYS A 162 -14.53 6.55 -4.12
C CYS A 162 -15.90 6.21 -4.72
N VAL A 163 -16.39 7.08 -5.61
CA VAL A 163 -17.79 7.08 -6.07
C VAL A 163 -18.18 5.83 -6.86
N ASN A 164 -17.22 5.09 -7.41
CA ASN A 164 -17.46 3.86 -8.15
C ASN A 164 -17.27 2.60 -7.31
N LEU A 165 -16.83 2.70 -6.04
CA LEU A 165 -16.72 1.56 -5.15
C LEU A 165 -18.11 1.02 -4.84
N GLU A 166 -18.40 -0.20 -5.27
CA GLU A 166 -19.69 -0.88 -5.13
C GLU A 166 -19.71 -1.89 -3.97
N GLU A 167 -18.58 -2.59 -3.80
CA GLU A 167 -18.45 -3.73 -2.89
C GLU A 167 -17.19 -3.62 -2.02
N LEU A 168 -17.38 -3.78 -0.70
CA LEU A 168 -16.32 -3.96 0.29
C LEU A 168 -16.43 -5.36 0.90
N GLU A 169 -15.38 -6.16 0.77
CA GLU A 169 -15.27 -7.47 1.39
C GLU A 169 -14.17 -7.47 2.46
N LEU A 170 -14.54 -7.82 3.69
CA LEU A 170 -13.62 -8.05 4.79
C LEU A 170 -13.45 -9.56 4.99
N GLU A 171 -12.22 -10.06 4.99
CA GLU A 171 -11.95 -11.46 5.34
C GLU A 171 -12.36 -11.77 6.79
N GLU A 172 -12.81 -13.00 7.05
CA GLU A 172 -13.15 -13.48 8.40
C GLU A 172 -11.96 -13.31 9.37
N SER A 173 -12.22 -12.76 10.55
CA SER A 173 -11.20 -12.57 11.59
C SER A 173 -11.83 -12.41 12.97
N ASP A 174 -11.18 -12.99 13.99
CA ASP A 174 -11.53 -12.78 15.40
C ASP A 174 -11.08 -11.40 15.92
N ILE A 175 -10.32 -10.64 15.12
CA ILE A 175 -9.84 -9.30 15.45
C ILE A 175 -10.73 -8.27 14.75
N ALA A 176 -11.41 -7.46 15.54
CA ALA A 176 -12.18 -6.34 15.01
C ALA A 176 -11.30 -5.40 14.17
N ILE A 177 -11.81 -4.96 13.02
CA ILE A 177 -11.14 -3.95 12.20
C ILE A 177 -11.51 -2.57 12.72
N ASN A 178 -10.52 -1.73 13.02
CA ASN A 178 -10.77 -0.35 13.43
C ASN A 178 -10.84 0.55 12.19
N MET A 179 -11.96 1.24 11.97
CA MET A 179 -12.14 2.17 10.86
C MET A 179 -12.25 3.61 11.36
N GLY A 180 -11.44 4.49 10.75
CA GLY A 180 -11.39 5.90 11.06
C GLY A 180 -12.59 6.70 10.56
N ASP A 181 -12.66 7.95 10.99
CA ASP A 181 -13.71 8.89 10.60
C ASP A 181 -13.76 9.06 9.08
N TYR A 182 -14.96 8.98 8.52
CA TYR A 182 -15.22 9.16 7.09
C TYR A 182 -14.45 8.22 6.15
N ALA A 183 -13.95 7.08 6.64
CA ALA A 183 -13.12 6.15 5.86
C ALA A 183 -13.71 5.80 4.48
N PHE A 184 -15.04 5.66 4.38
CA PHE A 184 -15.80 5.38 3.15
C PHE A 184 -16.90 6.42 2.90
N SER A 185 -16.72 7.66 3.40
CA SER A 185 -17.68 8.74 3.17
C SER A 185 -17.82 9.07 1.69
N ASP A 186 -19.02 9.35 1.22
CA ASP A 186 -19.32 9.73 -0.17
C ASP A 186 -18.94 8.66 -1.22
N CYS A 187 -18.79 7.40 -0.79
CA CYS A 187 -18.78 6.25 -1.70
C CYS A 187 -20.20 5.96 -2.17
N ILE A 188 -20.72 6.81 -3.06
CA ILE A 188 -22.15 6.82 -3.44
C ILE A 188 -22.64 5.56 -4.15
N SER A 189 -21.75 4.67 -4.60
CA SER A 189 -22.10 3.36 -5.18
C SER A 189 -21.97 2.20 -4.19
N LEU A 190 -21.42 2.43 -2.99
CA LEU A 190 -21.12 1.39 -2.02
C LEU A 190 -22.41 0.88 -1.39
N SER A 191 -22.88 -0.25 -1.91
CA SER A 191 -24.16 -0.87 -1.53
C SER A 191 -23.98 -2.18 -0.77
N THR A 192 -22.81 -2.80 -0.88
CA THR A 192 -22.51 -4.08 -0.24
C THR A 192 -21.26 -3.98 0.62
N VAL A 193 -21.41 -4.27 1.91
CA VAL A 193 -20.30 -4.49 2.83
C VAL A 193 -20.45 -5.91 3.41
N SER A 194 -19.60 -6.83 2.95
CA SER A 194 -19.53 -8.18 3.50
C SER A 194 -18.50 -8.23 4.61
N THR A 195 -18.95 -8.40 5.85
CA THR A 195 -18.03 -8.48 7.00
C THR A 195 -17.51 -9.88 7.25
N ASN A 196 -18.10 -10.92 6.65
CA ASN A 196 -17.76 -12.33 6.89
C ASN A 196 -17.61 -12.70 8.37
N GLY A 197 -18.43 -12.11 9.26
CA GLY A 197 -18.39 -12.35 10.70
C GLY A 197 -17.37 -11.52 11.48
N ARG A 198 -16.53 -10.74 10.80
CA ARG A 198 -15.58 -9.81 11.41
C ARG A 198 -16.29 -8.59 11.99
N GLU A 199 -15.95 -8.22 13.22
CA GLU A 199 -16.48 -7.01 13.85
C GLU A 199 -15.84 -5.74 13.26
N ILE A 200 -16.64 -4.69 13.02
CA ILE A 200 -16.14 -3.35 12.72
C ILE A 200 -16.13 -2.55 14.03
N SER A 201 -14.94 -2.16 14.47
CA SER A 201 -14.69 -1.26 15.59
C SER A 201 -14.42 0.16 15.03
N GLY A 202 -14.83 1.20 15.75
CA GLY A 202 -14.77 2.58 15.23
C GLY A 202 -16.13 3.23 15.38
N VAL A 203 -16.28 4.00 16.45
CA VAL A 203 -17.55 4.55 16.93
C VAL A 203 -17.85 5.87 16.22
N SER A 204 -17.69 5.88 14.90
CA SER A 204 -17.96 7.03 14.06
C SER A 204 -19.20 6.71 13.23
N GLU A 205 -20.27 7.46 13.45
CA GLU A 205 -21.49 7.38 12.62
C GLU A 205 -21.22 7.76 11.14
N TYR A 206 -20.00 8.23 10.85
CA TYR A 206 -19.63 8.76 9.54
C TYR A 206 -18.75 7.84 8.69
N ILE A 207 -18.40 6.63 9.15
CA ILE A 207 -17.56 5.68 8.36
C ILE A 207 -18.14 5.50 6.95
N PHE A 208 -19.45 5.28 6.87
CA PHE A 208 -20.20 5.07 5.63
C PHE A 208 -21.18 6.23 5.34
N TYR A 209 -20.82 7.46 5.74
CA TYR A 209 -21.66 8.64 5.47
C TYR A 209 -21.92 8.80 3.97
N ASN A 210 -23.17 9.09 3.58
CA ASN A 210 -23.56 9.26 2.17
C ASN A 210 -23.19 8.03 1.30
N THR A 211 -23.54 6.84 1.78
CA THR A 211 -23.43 5.57 1.04
C THR A 211 -24.78 4.85 1.03
N PRO A 212 -25.14 4.12 -0.05
CA PRO A 212 -26.34 3.28 -0.09
C PRO A 212 -26.35 2.14 0.94
N TYR A 213 -25.19 1.73 1.47
CA TYR A 213 -25.10 0.65 2.46
C TYR A 213 -25.86 0.94 3.77
N LEU A 214 -26.00 2.21 4.16
CA LEU A 214 -26.74 2.61 5.36
C LEU A 214 -28.19 3.06 5.10
N GLU A 215 -28.66 3.06 3.85
CA GLU A 215 -30.04 3.42 3.46
C GLU A 215 -31.02 2.24 3.52
#